data_AF-A0A0J0UQX2-F1
#
_entry.id   AF-A0A0J0UQX2-F1
#
_cell.length_a   1.000
_cell.length_b   1.000
_cell.length_c   1.000
_cell.angle_alpha   90.00
_cell.angle_beta   90.00
_cell.angle_gamma   90.00
#
_symmetry.space_group_name_H-M   'P 1'
#
loop_
_entity.id
_entity.type
_entity.pdbx_description
1 polymer ?
#
loop_
_entity_poly.entity_id
_entity_poly.type
_entity_poly.pdbx_seq_one_letter_code
_entity_poly.pdbx_strand_id
1 'polypeptide(L)'
;DRLPRGEGGIHYISFELVARLATRGDVHHRTLLEELQRLNLVRGLTGDGEGEVELVGDGFIPATSLRDMLAFTGDNVRDHLLAAVSNTLGQQPRMLERSVYASGLTVSECERIHQLAREHWDSVHYRLVREMTQAHASAAGMGTARMRVGVYVYHEDEPPDVKPTTRAGSARRRKKT
;
A
#
# COMPACT_ATOMS: atom_id res chain seq x y z
N ASP A 1 8.97 14.70 -1.92
CA ASP A 1 8.50 15.97 -1.31
C ASP A 1 9.49 16.56 -0.33
N ARG A 2 9.63 17.90 -0.32
CA ARG A 2 10.54 18.67 0.54
C ARG A 2 9.78 19.70 1.35
N LEU A 3 10.16 19.89 2.61
CA LEU A 3 9.60 20.91 3.51
C LEU A 3 10.70 21.67 4.24
N PRO A 4 10.58 22.99 4.43
CA PRO A 4 11.46 23.73 5.32
C PRO A 4 11.28 23.26 6.78
N ARG A 5 12.38 23.23 7.55
CA ARG A 5 12.41 22.78 8.95
C ARG A 5 11.73 23.76 9.91
N GLY A 6 11.92 25.06 9.70
CA GLY A 6 11.41 26.14 10.57
C GLY A 6 10.55 27.15 9.81
N GLU A 7 9.83 28.00 10.56
CA GLU A 7 8.88 28.97 10.01
C GLU A 7 9.55 30.08 9.17
N GLY A 8 9.26 30.07 7.86
CA GLY A 8 9.26 31.28 7.05
C GLY A 8 7.88 31.93 7.08
N GLY A 9 7.43 32.47 8.21
CA GLY A 9 6.14 33.18 8.31
C GLY A 9 4.87 32.32 8.13
N ILE A 10 3.73 32.87 8.56
CA ILE A 10 2.41 32.23 8.76
C ILE A 10 1.77 31.63 7.48
N HIS A 11 2.43 31.74 6.32
CA HIS A 11 1.93 31.34 5.00
C HIS A 11 2.67 30.17 4.36
N TYR A 12 3.69 29.59 5.02
CA TYR A 12 4.47 28.48 4.45
C TYR A 12 4.30 27.19 5.26
N ILE A 13 4.00 26.09 4.55
CA ILE A 13 3.94 24.74 5.14
C ILE A 13 5.37 24.35 5.53
N SER A 14 5.63 24.21 6.84
CA SER A 14 6.91 23.74 7.39
C SER A 14 6.76 22.38 8.06
N PHE A 15 7.87 21.65 8.20
CA PHE A 15 7.90 20.41 8.96
C PHE A 15 7.46 20.62 10.41
N GLU A 16 7.84 21.74 11.05
CA GLU A 16 7.39 22.08 12.41
C GLU A 16 5.86 22.19 12.49
N LEU A 17 5.23 22.89 11.54
CA LEU A 17 3.78 23.05 11.51
C LEU A 17 3.08 21.70 11.31
N VAL A 18 3.55 20.89 10.36
CA VAL A 18 3.03 19.54 10.11
C VAL A 18 3.18 18.64 11.34
N ALA A 19 4.35 18.67 11.99
CA ALA A 19 4.62 17.90 13.20
C ALA A 19 3.69 18.30 14.35
N ARG A 20 3.48 19.60 14.56
CA ARG A 20 2.58 20.13 15.60
C ARG A 20 1.13 19.68 15.34
N LEU A 21 0.66 19.74 14.10
CA LEU A 21 -0.69 19.31 13.73
C LEU A 21 -0.86 17.79 13.86
N ALA A 22 0.12 17.00 13.39
CA ALA A 22 0.06 15.54 13.40
C ALA A 22 0.10 14.95 14.82
N THR A 23 0.88 15.57 15.72
CA THR A 23 1.06 15.10 17.10
C THR A 23 0.13 15.79 18.08
N ARG A 24 -0.74 16.70 17.61
CA ARG A 24 -1.57 17.59 18.45
C ARG A 24 -0.76 18.40 19.48
N GLY A 25 0.54 18.57 19.24
CA GLY A 25 1.47 19.23 20.15
C GLY A 25 2.05 18.33 21.24
N ASP A 26 1.69 17.04 21.30
CA ASP A 26 2.15 16.11 22.33
C ASP A 26 3.62 15.69 22.15
N VAL A 27 4.18 15.89 20.95
CA VAL A 27 5.57 15.55 20.63
C VAL A 27 6.27 16.75 20.00
N HIS A 28 7.42 17.13 20.54
CA HIS A 28 8.22 18.22 19.98
C HIS A 28 8.73 17.87 18.58
N HIS A 29 8.65 18.82 17.63
CA HIS A 29 8.98 18.57 16.22
C HIS A 29 10.40 18.00 16.03
N ARG A 30 11.39 18.42 16.84
CA ARG A 30 12.75 17.85 16.78
C ARG A 30 12.79 16.37 17.12
N THR A 31 12.08 15.96 18.18
CA THR A 31 11.98 14.56 18.59
C THR A 31 11.31 13.72 17.50
N LEU A 32 10.25 14.26 16.86
CA LEU A 32 9.63 13.59 15.72
C LEU A 32 10.59 13.49 14.52
N LEU A 33 11.34 14.56 14.21
CA LEU A 33 12.32 14.56 13.12
C LEU A 33 13.43 13.53 13.35
N GLU A 34 13.98 13.49 14.56
CA GLU A 34 15.02 12.53 14.96
C GLU A 34 14.52 11.09 14.82
N GLU A 35 13.28 10.81 15.22
CA GLU A 35 12.69 9.49 15.04
C GLU A 35 12.45 9.15 13.57
N LEU A 36 11.94 10.08 12.76
CA LEU A 36 11.76 9.85 11.33
C LEU A 36 13.10 9.64 10.59
N GLN A 37 14.17 10.33 11.02
CA GLN A 37 15.52 10.11 10.51
C GLN A 37 16.07 8.76 10.96
N ARG A 38 15.89 8.38 12.22
CA ARG A 38 16.29 7.07 12.76
C ARG A 38 15.60 5.92 12.01
N LEU A 39 14.36 6.13 11.58
CA LEU A 39 13.58 5.18 10.78
C LEU A 39 13.93 5.22 9.28
N ASN A 40 14.86 6.08 8.84
CA ASN A 40 15.21 6.34 7.44
C ASN A 40 14.02 6.77 6.55
N LEU A 41 13.01 7.41 7.16
CA LEU A 41 11.82 7.89 6.45
C LEU A 41 12.00 9.31 5.91
N VAL A 42 12.88 10.10 6.53
CA VAL A 42 13.22 11.43 6.08
C VAL A 42 14.72 11.65 6.17
N ARG A 43 15.26 12.52 5.32
CA ARG A 43 16.65 12.97 5.37
C ARG A 43 16.73 14.48 5.50
N GLY A 44 17.76 14.93 6.20
CA GLY A 44 18.18 16.33 6.12
C GLY A 44 18.88 16.63 4.81
N LEU A 45 18.65 17.83 4.28
CA LEU A 45 19.42 18.36 3.16
C LEU A 45 20.61 19.19 3.67
N THR A 46 21.72 19.15 2.93
CA THR A 46 22.98 19.88 3.16
C THR A 46 23.34 20.68 1.91
N GLY A 47 24.10 21.78 2.03
CA GLY A 47 24.41 22.67 0.90
C GLY A 47 23.25 23.64 0.61
N ASP A 48 22.91 23.85 -0.66
CA ASP A 48 21.88 24.83 -1.09
C ASP A 48 20.46 24.58 -0.52
N GLY A 49 20.22 23.41 0.07
CA GLY A 49 18.98 23.04 0.76
C GLY A 49 19.11 22.97 2.29
N GLU A 50 20.13 23.57 2.88
CA GLU A 50 20.27 23.65 4.34
C GLU A 50 19.01 24.21 5.00
N GLY A 51 18.49 23.46 5.97
CA GLY A 51 17.24 23.84 6.64
C GLY A 51 15.99 23.16 6.06
N GLU A 52 16.11 22.25 5.09
CA GLU A 52 14.98 21.45 4.58
C GLU A 52 15.01 19.99 5.07
N VAL A 53 13.85 19.34 5.00
CA VAL A 53 13.63 17.91 5.22
C VAL A 53 13.02 17.31 3.96
N GLU A 54 13.57 16.20 3.50
CA GLU A 54 13.08 15.46 2.33
C GLU A 54 12.59 14.07 2.75
N LEU A 55 11.43 13.66 2.23
CA LEU A 55 10.91 12.31 2.42
C LEU A 55 11.76 11.30 1.63
N VAL A 56 12.20 10.23 2.28
CA VAL A 56 13.00 9.15 1.68
C VAL A 56 12.06 8.01 1.30
N GLY A 57 11.52 8.05 0.08
CA GLY A 57 10.65 7.01 -0.51
C GLY A 57 9.17 7.39 -0.61
N ASP A 58 8.38 6.55 -1.29
CA ASP A 58 7.00 6.83 -1.70
C ASP A 58 5.94 6.57 -0.61
N GLY A 59 6.34 6.28 0.64
CA GLY A 59 5.38 6.10 1.72
C GLY A 59 5.94 5.44 2.98
N PHE A 60 5.13 5.49 4.04
CA PHE A 60 5.42 4.89 5.34
C PHE A 60 5.25 3.36 5.28
N ILE A 61 6.28 2.65 4.84
CA ILE A 61 6.40 1.21 5.07
C ILE A 61 7.25 1.04 6.35
N PRO A 62 6.81 0.27 7.37
CA PRO A 62 7.57 0.01 8.60
C PRO A 62 8.89 -0.77 8.35
N ALA A 63 9.83 -0.24 7.58
CA ALA A 63 10.97 -0.98 7.06
C ALA A 63 12.02 -1.41 8.11
N THR A 64 11.89 -0.96 9.36
CA THR A 64 12.93 -1.13 10.39
C THR A 64 12.51 -1.98 11.60
N SER A 65 11.27 -2.48 11.64
CA SER A 65 10.74 -3.29 12.75
C SER A 65 9.91 -4.47 12.24
N LEU A 66 10.43 -5.70 12.42
CA LEU A 66 9.71 -6.92 12.06
C LEU A 66 8.35 -7.02 12.75
N ARG A 67 8.26 -6.56 14.01
CA ARG A 67 7.01 -6.52 14.76
C ARG A 67 5.97 -5.65 14.07
N ASP A 68 6.38 -4.46 13.63
CA ASP A 68 5.45 -3.50 13.00
C ASP A 68 5.08 -3.95 11.58
N MET A 69 6.01 -4.57 10.86
CA MET A 69 5.72 -5.25 9.59
C MET A 69 4.69 -6.35 9.77
N LEU A 70 4.86 -7.23 10.76
CA LEU A 70 3.91 -8.32 11.02
C LEU A 70 2.54 -7.80 11.46
N ALA A 71 2.49 -6.75 12.30
CA ALA A 71 1.24 -6.12 12.71
C ALA A 71 0.52 -5.51 11.50
N PHE A 72 1.24 -4.74 10.67
CA PHE A 72 0.69 -4.15 9.45
C PHE A 72 0.18 -5.22 8.47
N THR A 73 0.98 -6.26 8.21
CA THR A 73 0.56 -7.37 7.34
C THR A 73 -0.65 -8.09 7.91
N GLY A 74 -0.68 -8.35 9.23
CA GLY A 74 -1.79 -9.00 9.91
C GLY A 74 -3.11 -8.24 9.74
N ASP A 75 -3.08 -6.92 9.93
CA ASP A 75 -4.27 -6.07 9.73
C ASP A 75 -4.76 -6.08 8.28
N ASN A 76 -3.84 -5.98 7.31
CA ASN A 76 -4.19 -6.02 5.88
C ASN A 76 -4.84 -7.35 5.50
N VAL A 77 -4.22 -8.48 5.88
CA VAL A 77 -4.73 -9.83 5.57
C VAL A 77 -6.08 -10.05 6.23
N ARG A 78 -6.23 -9.66 7.50
CA ARG A 78 -7.49 -9.77 8.22
C ARG A 78 -8.63 -9.05 7.50
N ASP A 79 -8.42 -7.79 7.15
CA ASP A 79 -9.47 -6.97 6.54
C ASP A 79 -9.81 -7.43 5.11
N HIS A 80 -8.81 -7.88 4.33
CA HIS A 80 -9.04 -8.47 3.01
C HIS A 80 -9.88 -9.75 3.10
N LEU A 81 -9.51 -10.68 3.99
CA LEU A 81 -10.27 -11.92 4.18
C LEU A 81 -11.69 -11.66 4.65
N LEU A 82 -11.90 -10.69 5.55
CA LEU A 82 -13.25 -10.32 6.00
C LEU A 82 -14.13 -9.83 4.84
N ALA A 83 -13.59 -9.03 3.92
CA ALA A 83 -14.31 -8.58 2.74
C ALA A 83 -14.67 -9.75 1.81
N ALA A 84 -13.70 -10.63 1.53
CA ALA A 84 -13.91 -11.80 0.68
C ALA A 84 -14.94 -12.78 1.27
N VAL A 85 -14.86 -13.07 2.57
CA VAL A 85 -15.79 -13.95 3.28
C VAL A 85 -17.19 -13.36 3.34
N SER A 86 -17.32 -12.08 3.70
CA SER A 86 -18.60 -11.36 3.72
C SER A 86 -19.31 -11.44 2.37
N ASN A 87 -18.58 -11.18 1.28
CA ASN A 87 -19.08 -11.29 -0.10
C ASN A 87 -19.48 -12.73 -0.46
N THR A 88 -18.68 -13.73 -0.09
CA THR A 88 -18.94 -15.15 -0.34
C THR A 88 -20.20 -15.63 0.36
N LEU A 89 -20.43 -15.18 1.60
CA LEU A 89 -21.65 -15.46 2.37
C LEU A 89 -22.87 -14.67 1.89
N GLY A 90 -22.73 -13.83 0.85
CA GLY A 90 -23.83 -13.08 0.27
C GLY A 90 -24.33 -11.91 1.12
N GLN A 91 -23.52 -11.44 2.10
CA GLN A 91 -23.86 -10.27 2.91
C GLN A 91 -23.99 -9.02 2.03
N GLN A 92 -24.85 -8.08 2.45
CA GLN A 92 -25.14 -6.85 1.72
C GLN A 92 -24.93 -5.61 2.60
N PRO A 93 -24.46 -4.49 2.03
CA PRO A 93 -23.96 -4.36 0.66
C PRO A 93 -22.62 -5.10 0.48
N ARG A 94 -22.37 -5.62 -0.74
CA ARG A 94 -21.09 -6.25 -1.05
C ARG A 94 -19.93 -5.26 -0.90
N MET A 95 -18.86 -5.70 -0.27
CA MET A 95 -17.60 -4.95 -0.21
C MET A 95 -16.88 -5.00 -1.57
N LEU A 96 -16.06 -3.99 -1.88
CA LEU A 96 -15.24 -3.99 -3.08
C LEU A 96 -14.08 -4.98 -2.91
N GLU A 97 -14.19 -6.17 -3.51
CA GLU A 97 -13.18 -7.22 -3.51
C GLU A 97 -13.12 -7.81 -4.93
N ARG A 98 -12.01 -7.55 -5.65
CA ARG A 98 -11.83 -7.89 -7.06
C ARG A 98 -10.34 -8.05 -7.38
N SER A 99 -10.01 -8.96 -8.29
CA SER A 99 -8.65 -9.16 -8.82
C SER A 99 -8.68 -9.43 -10.33
N VAL A 100 -7.52 -9.26 -10.99
CA VAL A 100 -7.30 -9.63 -12.40
C VAL A 100 -6.25 -10.73 -12.41
N TYR A 101 -6.51 -11.80 -13.14
CA TYR A 101 -5.62 -12.96 -13.26
C TYR A 101 -5.19 -13.16 -14.72
N ALA A 102 -3.91 -13.42 -14.92
CA ALA A 102 -3.33 -13.85 -16.19
C ALA A 102 -2.22 -14.87 -15.91
N SER A 103 -2.12 -15.90 -16.75
CA SER A 103 -1.01 -16.86 -16.75
C SER A 103 -0.20 -16.75 -18.03
N GLY A 104 1.00 -17.34 -18.06
CA GLY A 104 1.87 -17.32 -19.24
C GLY A 104 2.50 -15.96 -19.57
N LEU A 105 2.63 -15.09 -18.56
CA LEU A 105 3.41 -13.85 -18.68
C LEU A 105 4.90 -14.15 -18.51
N THR A 106 5.75 -13.37 -19.18
CA THR A 106 7.19 -13.39 -18.87
C THR A 106 7.46 -12.61 -17.58
N VAL A 107 8.58 -12.92 -16.91
CA VAL A 107 9.03 -12.18 -15.71
C VAL A 107 9.13 -10.68 -15.98
N SER A 108 9.68 -10.29 -17.14
CA SER A 108 9.81 -8.89 -17.55
C SER A 108 8.46 -8.18 -17.68
N GLU A 109 7.43 -8.89 -18.14
CA GLU A 109 6.07 -8.32 -18.22
C GLU A 109 5.42 -8.20 -16.85
N CYS A 110 5.65 -9.17 -15.96
CA CYS A 110 5.22 -9.08 -14.56
C CYS A 110 5.84 -7.84 -13.86
N GLU A 111 7.14 -7.60 -14.04
CA GLU A 111 7.83 -6.42 -13.51
C GLU A 111 7.27 -5.12 -14.09
N ARG A 112 7.07 -5.05 -15.42
CA ARG A 112 6.49 -3.89 -16.09
C ARG A 112 5.07 -3.58 -15.59
N ILE A 113 4.24 -4.61 -15.41
CA ILE A 113 2.87 -4.47 -14.89
C ILE A 113 2.88 -4.09 -13.41
N HIS A 114 3.81 -4.65 -12.62
CA HIS A 114 4.00 -4.26 -11.23
C HIS A 114 4.31 -2.76 -11.10
N GLN A 115 5.21 -2.24 -11.93
CA GLN A 115 5.54 -0.82 -11.96
C GLN A 115 4.33 0.04 -12.36
N LEU A 116 3.60 -0.35 -13.41
CA LEU A 116 2.36 0.31 -13.83
C LEU A 116 1.31 0.37 -12.71
N ALA A 117 1.15 -0.73 -11.96
CA ALA A 117 0.22 -0.79 -10.84
C ALA A 117 0.62 0.16 -9.71
N ARG A 118 1.92 0.30 -9.41
CA ARG A 118 2.43 1.25 -8.42
C ARG A 118 2.14 2.69 -8.82
N GLU A 119 2.45 3.07 -10.05
CA GLU A 119 2.22 4.42 -10.57
C GLU A 119 0.74 4.83 -10.47
N HIS A 120 -0.18 3.94 -10.85
CA HIS A 120 -1.61 4.20 -10.71
C HIS A 120 -2.06 4.22 -9.25
N TRP A 121 -1.51 3.33 -8.42
CA TRP A 121 -1.82 3.28 -7.00
C TRP A 121 -1.41 4.56 -6.30
N ASP A 122 -0.27 5.16 -6.61
CA ASP A 122 0.17 6.40 -5.95
C ASP A 122 -0.89 7.50 -6.10
N SER A 123 -1.42 7.69 -7.30
CA SER A 123 -2.50 8.65 -7.56
C SER A 123 -3.77 8.33 -6.74
N VAL A 124 -4.16 7.06 -6.68
CA VAL A 124 -5.32 6.61 -5.90
C VAL A 124 -5.07 6.80 -4.41
N HIS A 125 -3.87 6.45 -3.93
CA HIS A 125 -3.46 6.54 -2.54
C HIS A 125 -3.51 7.99 -2.03
N TYR A 126 -2.90 8.93 -2.76
CA TYR A 126 -2.94 10.35 -2.39
C TYR A 126 -4.38 10.87 -2.30
N ARG A 127 -5.23 10.49 -3.24
CA ARG A 127 -6.65 10.84 -3.21
C ARG A 127 -7.34 10.25 -1.98
N LEU A 128 -7.16 8.95 -1.71
CA LEU A 128 -7.77 8.28 -0.56
C LEU A 128 -7.34 8.90 0.77
N VAL A 129 -6.04 9.18 0.95
CA VAL A 129 -5.53 9.83 2.16
C VAL A 129 -6.22 11.18 2.36
N ARG A 130 -6.33 11.99 1.30
CA ARG A 130 -7.01 13.29 1.35
C ARG A 130 -8.49 13.15 1.73
N GLU A 131 -9.25 12.33 1.01
CA GLU A 131 -10.68 12.15 1.24
C GLU A 131 -10.96 11.57 2.65
N MET A 132 -10.18 10.58 3.08
CA MET A 132 -10.32 9.98 4.42
C MET A 132 -9.98 10.96 5.54
N THR A 133 -8.95 11.79 5.34
CA THR A 133 -8.57 12.85 6.31
C THR A 133 -9.68 13.89 6.42
N GLN A 134 -10.24 14.32 5.28
CA GLN A 134 -11.37 15.24 5.25
C GLN A 134 -12.60 14.65 5.93
N ALA A 135 -12.96 13.40 5.61
CA ALA A 135 -14.07 12.70 6.24
C ALA A 135 -13.88 12.57 7.77
N HIS A 136 -12.67 12.27 8.23
CA HIS A 136 -12.35 12.22 9.65
C HIS A 136 -12.52 13.58 10.33
N ALA A 137 -12.01 14.65 9.72
CA ALA A 137 -12.15 16.01 10.25
C ALA A 137 -13.62 16.45 10.30
N SER A 138 -14.38 16.22 9.21
CA SER A 138 -15.81 16.56 9.14
C SER A 138 -16.68 15.77 10.12
N ALA A 139 -16.25 14.58 10.53
CA ALA A 139 -16.94 13.80 11.55
C ALA A 139 -16.82 14.41 12.96
N ALA A 140 -15.91 15.37 13.19
CA ALA A 140 -15.72 16.08 14.46
C ALA A 140 -15.65 15.15 15.69
N GLY A 141 -15.00 14.00 15.55
CA GLY A 141 -14.85 13.00 16.62
C GLY A 141 -16.05 12.05 16.80
N MET A 142 -17.14 12.22 16.04
CA MET A 142 -18.32 11.34 16.06
C MET A 142 -18.19 10.14 15.12
N GLY A 143 -17.07 10.00 14.41
CA GLY A 143 -16.84 8.89 13.48
C GLY A 143 -16.67 7.56 14.20
N THR A 144 -17.51 6.57 13.85
CA THR A 144 -17.49 5.23 14.45
C THR A 144 -17.02 4.14 13.48
N ALA A 145 -16.90 4.47 12.19
CA ALA A 145 -16.53 3.53 11.14
C ALA A 145 -15.01 3.50 10.93
N ARG A 146 -14.49 2.31 10.61
CA ARG A 146 -13.12 2.11 10.12
C ARG A 146 -13.17 1.61 8.68
N MET A 147 -12.24 2.08 7.86
CA MET A 147 -12.10 1.66 6.47
C MET A 147 -10.62 1.41 6.16
N ARG A 148 -10.35 0.37 5.38
CA ARG A 148 -9.04 0.09 4.78
C ARG A 148 -9.22 -0.07 3.29
N VAL A 149 -8.34 0.56 2.52
CA VAL A 149 -8.24 0.39 1.06
C VAL A 149 -6.78 0.16 0.75
N GLY A 150 -6.48 -0.93 0.07
CA GLY A 150 -5.13 -1.33 -0.31
C GLY A 150 -5.14 -2.04 -1.65
N VAL A 151 -3.96 -2.14 -2.25
CA VAL A 151 -3.70 -2.91 -3.46
C VAL A 151 -2.48 -3.78 -3.24
N TYR A 152 -2.43 -4.93 -3.90
CA TYR A 152 -1.27 -5.80 -3.93
C TYR A 152 -1.06 -6.31 -5.35
N VAL A 153 0.19 -6.53 -5.70
CA VAL A 153 0.59 -7.28 -6.90
C VAL A 153 1.40 -8.47 -6.41
N TYR A 154 1.00 -9.66 -6.84
CA TYR A 154 1.75 -10.89 -6.62
C TYR A 154 2.08 -11.48 -7.99
N HIS A 155 3.33 -11.85 -8.19
CA HIS A 155 3.76 -12.64 -9.33
C HIS A 155 4.83 -13.63 -8.87
N GLU A 156 4.89 -14.76 -9.56
CA GLU A 156 5.88 -15.79 -9.36
C GLU A 156 6.26 -16.38 -10.73
N ASP A 157 7.42 -17.02 -10.80
CA ASP A 157 7.80 -17.78 -11.99
C ASP A 157 6.94 -19.04 -12.06
N GLU A 158 6.07 -19.10 -13.07
CA GLU A 158 5.29 -20.30 -13.34
C GLU A 158 6.18 -21.29 -14.11
N PRO A 159 6.41 -22.52 -13.61
CA PRO A 159 7.07 -23.54 -14.39
C PRO A 159 6.28 -23.79 -15.68
N PRO A 160 6.95 -24.07 -16.82
CA PRO A 160 6.27 -24.25 -18.09
C PRO A 160 5.15 -25.29 -17.97
N ASP A 161 3.97 -24.91 -18.43
CA ASP A 161 2.77 -25.76 -18.41
C ASP A 161 3.08 -27.15 -18.99
N VAL A 162 3.22 -28.14 -18.12
CA VAL A 162 3.33 -29.54 -18.54
C VAL A 162 1.94 -29.96 -18.98
N LYS A 163 1.62 -29.68 -20.25
CA LYS A 163 0.42 -30.20 -20.88
C LYS A 163 0.36 -31.71 -20.61
N PRO A 164 -0.74 -32.23 -20.05
CA PRO A 164 -0.88 -33.67 -19.85
C PRO A 164 -0.65 -34.34 -21.21
N THR A 165 0.39 -35.17 -21.29
CA THR A 165 0.59 -36.01 -22.47
C THR A 165 -0.63 -36.91 -22.56
N THR A 166 -1.49 -36.63 -23.53
CA THR A 166 -2.57 -37.52 -23.90
C THR A 166 -1.95 -38.85 -24.26
N ARG A 167 -2.01 -39.82 -23.34
CA ARG A 167 -1.73 -41.22 -23.63
C ARG A 167 -2.72 -41.61 -24.73
N ALA A 168 -2.23 -41.74 -25.96
CA ALA A 168 -3.02 -42.21 -27.08
C ALA A 168 -3.65 -43.56 -26.70
N GLY A 169 -4.96 -43.55 -26.47
CA GLY A 169 -5.73 -44.74 -26.18
C GLY A 169 -5.61 -45.70 -27.36
N SER A 170 -4.98 -46.85 -27.12
CA SER A 170 -4.98 -47.99 -28.03
C SER A 170 -6.42 -48.29 -28.47
N ALA A 171 -6.69 -48.13 -29.77
CA ALA A 171 -7.96 -48.47 -30.38
C ALA A 171 -8.23 -49.97 -30.22
N ARG A 172 -9.09 -50.33 -29.25
CA ARG A 172 -9.57 -51.71 -29.10
C ARG A 172 -10.61 -51.99 -30.20
N ARG A 173 -10.14 -52.58 -31.29
CA ARG A 173 -10.91 -53.12 -32.41
C ARG A 173 -12.00 -54.07 -31.90
N ARG A 174 -13.26 -53.63 -31.92
CA ARG A 174 -14.43 -54.51 -31.65
C ARG A 174 -14.61 -55.46 -32.84
N LYS A 175 -14.45 -56.77 -32.60
CA LYS A 175 -14.93 -57.81 -33.52
C LYS A 175 -16.45 -57.87 -33.42
N LYS A 176 -17.12 -57.86 -34.58
CA LYS A 176 -18.53 -58.20 -34.74
C LYS A 176 -18.73 -59.68 -34.42
N THR A 177 -19.75 -59.97 -33.63
CA THR A 177 -20.56 -61.21 -33.63
C THR A 177 -21.97 -60.78 -33.29
#